data_AF-A0A382EV16-F1
#
_entry.id   AF-A0A382EV16-F1
#
_cell.length_a   1.000
_cell.length_b   1.000
_cell.length_c   1.000
_cell.angle_alpha   90.00
_cell.angle_beta   90.00
_cell.angle_gamma   90.00
#
_symmetry.space_group_name_H-M   'P 1'
#
loop_
_entity.id
_entity.type
_entity.pdbx_description
1 polymer ?
#
loop_
_entity_poly.entity_id
_entity_poly.type
_entity_poly.pdbx_seq_one_letter_code
_entity_poly.pdbx_strand_id
1 'polypeptide(L)'
;VLEAEEKPEEKQPEPLLTQQQMEMERIASERDAQILKEFEEEEEVVVEEPPEAMPGVPLNFRDGEWYAVVKVNGEEREIPWNDALTDYQKNSSADQRLQEAAQRYSELQDYERKLNQYRSQLEAQNQSQPSSDAGESPSSDAVDALYSEYHDALFQGDEAKSSNLLKQIRSAERPNAPTVDVAGIIERTKTEMREEEKQAEAARYETRRKDAVQKFRQEYSELVDDPSLLAVADARSAELYQANPTRDPWDIMQECGEYAREWLMKYVDQLGGKTTKDERRERKQDMDEVAPRNVRSNIGEDQTMPTASDIIAEMRKDRGQYS
;
A
#
# COMPACT_ATOMS: atom_id res chain seq x y z
N VAL A 1 5.95 26.71 74.36
CA VAL A 1 5.74 27.37 73.05
C VAL A 1 6.69 26.65 72.10
N LEU A 2 6.12 25.86 71.20
CA LEU A 2 6.81 24.87 70.38
C LEU A 2 7.50 25.57 69.20
N GLU A 3 8.82 25.42 69.08
CA GLU A 3 9.57 25.65 67.85
C GLU A 3 9.25 24.49 66.89
N ALA A 4 8.64 24.82 65.75
CA ALA A 4 8.56 23.93 64.60
C ALA A 4 9.31 24.61 63.46
N GLU A 5 10.49 24.06 63.14
CA GLU A 5 11.26 24.40 61.96
C GLU A 5 10.46 24.05 60.70
N GLU A 6 10.21 25.07 59.89
CA GLU A 6 9.54 24.98 58.59
C GLU A 6 10.56 24.53 57.54
N LYS A 7 10.46 23.26 57.10
CA LYS A 7 11.22 22.73 55.96
C LYS A 7 10.74 23.39 54.66
N PRO A 8 11.64 23.84 53.77
CA PRO A 8 11.25 24.30 52.44
C PRO A 8 10.84 23.12 51.56
N GLU A 9 9.69 23.26 50.91
CA GLU A 9 9.11 22.33 49.95
C GLU A 9 9.98 22.28 48.68
N GLU A 10 10.59 21.12 48.43
CA GLU A 10 11.41 20.81 47.26
C GLU A 10 10.55 20.87 45.99
N LYS A 11 10.68 21.96 45.21
CA LYS A 11 10.21 22.02 43.82
C LYS A 11 10.99 20.99 43.00
N GLN A 12 10.30 19.93 42.56
CA GLN A 12 10.85 18.96 41.63
C GLN A 12 11.27 19.66 40.32
N PRO A 13 12.39 19.27 39.71
CA PRO A 13 12.86 19.86 38.47
C PRO A 13 11.95 19.46 37.31
N GLU A 14 11.50 20.44 36.53
CA GLU A 14 10.80 20.21 35.26
C GLU A 14 11.64 19.29 34.36
N PRO A 15 11.04 18.26 33.73
CA PRO A 15 11.77 17.43 32.80
C PRO A 15 12.19 18.30 31.60
N LEU A 16 13.49 18.45 31.39
CA LEU A 16 14.05 19.07 30.19
C LEU A 16 13.60 18.25 28.98
N LEU A 17 12.54 18.69 28.31
CA LEU A 17 12.09 18.11 27.04
C LEU A 17 13.26 18.14 26.05
N THR A 18 13.54 16.99 25.44
CA THR A 18 14.52 16.89 24.36
C THR A 18 14.09 17.76 23.17
N GLN A 19 15.03 18.27 22.39
CA GLN A 19 14.74 19.14 21.23
C GLN A 19 13.68 18.57 20.29
N GLN A 20 13.65 17.24 20.13
CA GLN A 20 12.63 16.54 19.35
C GLN A 20 11.23 16.60 19.95
N GLN A 21 11.09 16.62 21.27
CA GLN A 21 9.79 16.74 21.94
C GLN A 21 9.25 18.18 21.83
N MET A 22 10.11 19.19 21.92
CA MET A 22 9.72 20.59 21.68
C MET A 22 9.30 20.82 20.23
N GLU A 23 9.97 20.19 19.25
CA GLU A 23 9.55 20.27 17.85
C GLU A 23 8.22 19.56 17.61
N MET A 24 7.99 18.39 18.22
CA MET A 24 6.69 17.72 18.13
C MET A 24 5.56 18.54 18.75
N GLU A 25 5.79 19.17 19.90
CA GLU A 25 4.79 20.03 20.54
C GLU A 25 4.51 21.30 19.72
N ARG A 26 5.54 21.88 19.08
CA ARG A 26 5.36 23.01 18.16
C ARG A 26 4.50 22.63 16.95
N ILE A 27 4.79 21.49 16.32
CA ILE A 27 4.03 20.97 15.17
C ILE A 27 2.59 20.64 15.57
N ALA A 28 2.37 20.07 16.75
CA ALA A 28 1.03 19.82 17.27
C ALA A 28 0.24 21.13 17.46
N SER A 29 0.87 22.15 18.07
CA SER A 29 0.20 23.46 18.27
C SER A 29 -0.09 24.19 16.96
N GLU A 30 0.80 24.10 15.97
CA GLU A 30 0.58 24.69 14.64
C GLU A 30 -0.58 23.99 13.93
N ARG A 31 -0.69 22.67 14.07
CA ARG A 31 -1.78 21.89 13.47
C ARG A 31 -3.13 22.17 14.14
N ASP A 32 -3.16 22.26 15.47
CA ASP A 32 -4.38 22.60 16.21
C ASP A 32 -4.84 24.04 15.91
N ALA A 33 -3.90 24.99 15.78
CA ALA A 33 -4.23 26.36 15.38
C ALA A 33 -4.73 26.42 13.93
N GLN A 34 -4.21 25.58 13.03
CA GLN A 34 -4.64 25.52 11.64
C GLN A 34 -6.04 24.90 11.49
N ILE A 35 -6.35 23.86 12.28
CA ILE A 35 -7.69 23.26 12.37
C ILE A 35 -8.70 24.28 12.92
N LEU A 36 -8.34 25.05 13.95
CA LEU A 36 -9.22 26.09 14.48
C LEU A 36 -9.52 27.18 13.44
N LYS A 37 -8.53 27.53 12.61
CA LYS A 37 -8.67 28.53 11.55
C LYS A 37 -9.51 28.02 10.38
N GLU A 38 -9.39 26.74 10.04
CA GLU A 38 -10.27 26.06 9.08
C GLU A 38 -11.72 26.02 9.59
N PHE A 39 -11.92 25.81 10.90
CA PHE A 39 -13.25 25.86 11.52
C PHE A 39 -13.85 27.27 11.56
N GLU A 40 -13.04 28.32 11.80
CA GLU A 40 -13.51 29.71 11.78
C GLU A 40 -13.80 30.23 10.36
N GLU A 41 -13.10 29.75 9.32
CA GLU A 41 -13.37 30.13 7.92
C GLU A 41 -14.58 29.39 7.33
N GLU A 42 -15.00 28.24 7.88
CA GLU A 42 -16.24 27.55 7.50
C GLU A 42 -17.49 28.06 8.26
N GLU A 43 -17.34 28.85 9.32
CA GLU A 43 -18.44 29.38 10.14
C GLU A 43 -18.84 30.83 9.79
N GLU A 44 -18.59 31.30 8.56
CA GLU A 44 -19.30 32.46 8.01
C GLU A 44 -20.71 32.02 7.59
N VAL A 45 -21.55 31.76 8.60
CA VAL A 45 -22.97 31.41 8.44
C VAL A 45 -23.70 32.62 7.86
N VAL A 46 -23.86 32.61 6.54
CA VAL A 46 -24.91 33.38 5.86
C VAL A 46 -26.24 32.97 6.48
N VAL A 47 -26.84 33.88 7.24
CA VAL A 47 -28.23 33.75 7.69
C VAL A 47 -29.13 33.92 6.46
N GLU A 48 -29.26 32.85 5.67
CA GLU A 48 -30.31 32.69 4.68
C GLU A 48 -31.63 32.39 5.41
N GLU A 49 -32.68 33.10 5.01
CA GLU A 49 -34.06 32.86 5.46
C GLU A 49 -34.43 31.37 5.37
N PRO A 50 -35.23 30.85 6.32
CA PRO A 50 -35.55 29.42 6.35
C PRO A 50 -36.24 29.00 5.05
N PRO A 51 -35.74 27.98 4.34
CA PRO A 51 -36.36 27.53 3.10
C PRO A 51 -37.74 26.95 3.41
N GLU A 52 -38.76 27.49 2.74
CA GLU A 52 -40.09 26.89 2.74
C GLU A 52 -40.00 25.43 2.28
N ALA A 53 -40.73 24.55 2.96
CA ALA A 53 -40.72 23.11 2.75
C ALA A 53 -40.94 22.77 1.26
N MET A 54 -39.86 22.36 0.57
CA MET A 54 -39.95 21.90 -0.81
C MET A 54 -40.58 20.49 -0.85
N PRO A 55 -41.66 20.27 -1.63
CA PRO A 55 -42.26 18.96 -1.76
C PRO A 55 -41.28 17.99 -2.45
N GLY A 56 -40.81 16.99 -1.72
CA GLY A 56 -39.91 15.94 -2.21
C GLY A 56 -38.58 15.81 -1.46
N VAL A 57 -38.26 16.74 -0.56
CA VAL A 57 -37.07 16.64 0.31
C VAL A 57 -37.49 15.92 1.61
N PRO A 58 -36.77 14.88 2.08
CA PRO A 58 -37.14 14.10 3.27
C PRO A 58 -36.92 14.86 4.59
N LEU A 59 -36.54 16.13 4.54
CA LEU A 59 -36.19 17.00 5.66
C LEU A 59 -37.15 18.20 5.69
N ASN A 60 -37.86 18.34 6.79
CA ASN A 60 -38.79 19.44 7.07
C ASN A 60 -38.21 20.29 8.20
N PHE A 61 -38.05 21.59 8.00
CA PHE A 61 -37.67 22.51 9.06
C PHE A 61 -38.94 23.09 9.72
N ARG A 62 -39.11 22.90 11.03
CA ARG A 62 -40.23 23.44 11.81
C ARG A 62 -39.74 23.93 13.17
N ASP A 63 -40.19 25.11 13.57
CA ASP A 63 -39.93 25.68 14.91
C ASP A 63 -38.45 25.75 15.33
N GLY A 64 -37.54 25.93 14.37
CA GLY A 64 -36.09 26.00 14.64
C GLY A 64 -35.38 24.64 14.65
N GLU A 65 -36.10 23.54 14.43
CA GLU A 65 -35.56 22.18 14.44
C GLU A 65 -35.82 21.44 13.11
N TRP A 66 -34.89 20.57 12.73
CA TRP A 66 -35.02 19.72 11.54
C TRP A 66 -35.74 18.43 11.88
N TYR A 67 -36.71 18.04 11.05
CA TYR A 67 -37.46 16.78 11.13
C TYR A 67 -37.22 15.95 9.87
N ALA A 68 -36.93 14.66 10.03
CA ALA A 68 -36.89 13.71 8.92
C ALA A 68 -38.20 12.95 8.79
N VAL A 69 -38.68 12.81 7.55
CA VAL A 69 -39.79 11.92 7.20
C VAL A 69 -39.21 10.51 7.02
N VAL A 70 -39.42 9.64 8.01
CA VAL A 70 -38.95 8.25 7.98
C VAL A 70 -40.13 7.29 7.94
N LYS A 71 -40.00 6.22 7.15
CA LYS A 71 -41.00 5.14 7.11
C LYS A 71 -40.72 4.13 8.21
N VAL A 72 -41.57 4.12 9.23
CA VAL A 72 -41.51 3.12 10.31
C VAL A 72 -42.70 2.20 10.16
N ASN A 73 -42.46 0.92 9.87
CA ASN A 73 -43.50 -0.11 9.67
C ASN A 73 -44.54 0.22 8.57
N GLY A 74 -44.13 0.93 7.52
CA GLY A 74 -44.99 1.28 6.39
C GLY A 74 -45.83 2.55 6.59
N GLU A 75 -45.77 3.17 7.76
CA GLU A 75 -46.34 4.49 8.03
C GLU A 75 -45.24 5.56 7.96
N GLU A 76 -45.51 6.67 7.28
CA GLU A 76 -44.63 7.85 7.27
C GLU A 76 -44.79 8.59 8.60
N ARG A 77 -43.69 8.76 9.33
CA ARG A 77 -43.64 9.53 10.58
C ARG A 77 -42.54 10.57 10.50
N GLU A 78 -42.83 11.74 11.03
CA GLU A 78 -41.87 12.83 11.18
C GLU A 78 -41.17 12.66 12.52
N ILE A 79 -39.85 12.53 12.50
CA ILE A 79 -39.00 12.34 13.67
C ILE A 79 -37.96 13.46 13.67
N PRO A 80 -37.58 14.04 14.83
CA PRO A 80 -36.47 14.98 14.91
C PRO A 80 -35.20 14.39 14.26
N TRP A 81 -34.47 15.20 13.51
CA TRP A 81 -33.27 14.77 12.78
C TRP A 81 -32.22 14.14 13.69
N ASN A 82 -32.05 14.69 14.89
CA ASN A 82 -31.11 14.18 15.89
C ASN A 82 -31.49 12.75 16.33
N ASP A 83 -32.77 12.49 16.57
CA ASP A 83 -33.24 11.15 16.95
C ASP A 83 -33.06 10.17 15.80
N ALA A 84 -33.38 10.57 14.56
CA ALA A 84 -33.16 9.76 13.36
C ALA A 84 -31.68 9.40 13.16
N LEU A 85 -30.77 10.35 13.44
CA LEU A 85 -29.32 10.12 13.38
C LEU A 85 -28.86 9.14 14.47
N THR A 86 -29.35 9.27 15.70
CA THR A 86 -28.98 8.34 16.79
C THR A 86 -29.47 6.92 16.52
N ASP A 87 -30.69 6.77 15.99
CA ASP A 87 -31.22 5.46 15.60
C ASP A 87 -30.45 4.87 14.43
N TYR A 88 -30.05 5.69 13.46
CA TYR A 88 -29.18 5.25 12.36
C TYR A 88 -27.81 4.77 12.88
N GLN A 89 -27.17 5.54 13.75
CA GLN A 89 -25.88 5.16 14.36
C GLN A 89 -26.02 3.85 15.15
N LYS A 90 -27.10 3.72 15.93
CA LYS A 90 -27.38 2.52 16.70
C LYS A 90 -27.62 1.30 15.80
N ASN A 91 -28.45 1.43 14.77
CA ASN A 91 -28.75 0.33 13.85
C ASN A 91 -27.52 -0.04 13.02
N SER A 92 -26.77 0.93 12.52
CA SER A 92 -25.51 0.70 11.80
C SER A 92 -24.49 -0.05 12.68
N SER A 93 -24.35 0.34 13.95
CA SER A 93 -23.45 -0.37 14.88
C SER A 93 -23.95 -1.78 15.23
N ALA A 94 -25.27 -1.97 15.32
CA ALA A 94 -25.87 -3.28 15.54
C ALA A 94 -25.66 -4.20 14.32
N ASP A 95 -25.88 -3.69 13.12
CA ASP A 95 -25.66 -4.40 11.86
C ASP A 95 -24.20 -4.77 11.69
N GLN A 96 -23.27 -3.86 11.99
CA GLN A 96 -21.84 -4.15 11.97
C GLN A 96 -21.48 -5.28 12.95
N ARG A 97 -21.98 -5.21 14.20
CA ARG A 97 -21.77 -6.28 15.19
C ARG A 97 -22.38 -7.61 14.76
N LEU A 98 -23.54 -7.60 14.11
CA LEU A 98 -24.17 -8.80 13.56
C LEU A 98 -23.35 -9.39 12.41
N GLN A 99 -22.79 -8.55 11.54
CA GLN A 99 -21.89 -8.99 10.47
C GLN A 99 -20.60 -9.59 11.03
N GLU A 100 -19.97 -8.94 12.01
CA GLU A 100 -18.78 -9.48 12.69
C GLU A 100 -19.08 -10.81 13.39
N ALA A 101 -20.23 -10.92 14.07
CA ALA A 101 -20.66 -12.17 14.70
C ALA A 101 -20.90 -13.28 13.66
N ALA A 102 -21.52 -12.95 12.52
CA ALA A 102 -21.74 -13.89 11.43
C ALA A 102 -20.42 -14.36 10.80
N GLN A 103 -19.46 -13.45 10.60
CA GLN A 103 -18.12 -13.78 10.11
C GLN A 103 -17.41 -14.74 11.08
N ARG A 104 -17.34 -14.40 12.37
CA ARG A 104 -16.75 -15.29 13.39
C ARG A 104 -17.42 -16.65 13.46
N TYR A 105 -18.74 -16.69 13.33
CA TYR A 105 -19.47 -17.95 13.32
C TYR A 105 -19.09 -18.82 12.11
N SER A 106 -18.95 -18.21 10.93
CA SER A 106 -18.48 -18.92 9.72
C SER A 106 -17.06 -19.45 9.87
N GLU A 107 -16.15 -18.65 10.46
CA GLU A 107 -14.77 -19.07 10.75
C GLU A 107 -14.75 -20.28 11.69
N LEU A 108 -15.51 -20.23 12.79
CA LEU A 108 -15.62 -21.33 13.75
C LEU A 108 -16.13 -22.61 13.08
N GLN A 109 -17.15 -22.52 12.22
CA GLN A 109 -17.65 -23.69 11.48
C GLN A 109 -16.59 -24.28 10.54
N ASP A 110 -15.80 -23.44 9.88
CA ASP A 110 -14.72 -23.91 9.02
C ASP A 110 -13.57 -24.54 9.83
N TYR A 111 -13.25 -23.99 11.01
CA TYR A 111 -12.32 -24.61 11.95
C TYR A 111 -12.83 -25.96 12.45
N GLU A 112 -14.10 -26.07 12.85
CA GLU A 112 -14.72 -27.33 13.25
C GLU A 112 -14.67 -28.37 12.12
N ARG A 113 -14.94 -27.95 10.87
CA ARG A 113 -14.85 -28.82 9.70
C ARG A 113 -13.44 -29.33 9.49
N LYS A 114 -12.42 -28.46 9.56
CA LYS A 114 -11.00 -28.84 9.44
C LYS A 114 -10.58 -29.79 10.56
N LEU A 115 -11.02 -29.52 11.80
CA LEU A 115 -10.68 -30.35 12.96
C LEU A 115 -11.32 -31.74 12.87
N ASN A 116 -12.56 -31.83 12.39
CA ASN A 116 -13.23 -33.10 12.12
C ASN A 116 -12.55 -33.88 10.99
N GLN A 117 -12.14 -33.20 9.91
CA GLN A 117 -11.35 -33.82 8.85
C GLN A 117 -10.03 -34.38 9.40
N TYR A 118 -9.30 -33.59 10.18
CA TYR A 118 -8.04 -34.03 10.80
C TYR A 118 -8.25 -35.24 11.74
N ARG A 119 -9.29 -35.20 12.59
CA ARG A 119 -9.67 -36.34 13.44
C ARG A 119 -9.96 -37.59 12.60
N SER A 120 -10.73 -37.46 11.53
CA SER A 120 -11.05 -38.58 10.64
C SER A 120 -9.81 -39.14 9.94
N GLN A 121 -8.84 -38.28 9.59
CA GLN A 121 -7.57 -38.70 8.99
C GLN A 121 -6.71 -39.46 10.00
N LEU A 122 -6.62 -39.00 11.25
CA LEU A 122 -5.90 -39.72 12.31
C LEU A 122 -6.55 -41.06 12.62
N GLU A 123 -7.88 -41.12 12.68
CA GLU A 123 -8.60 -42.37 12.89
C GLU A 123 -8.40 -43.34 11.73
N ALA A 124 -8.46 -42.85 10.48
CA ALA A 124 -8.14 -43.64 9.30
C ALA A 124 -6.69 -44.12 9.31
N GLN A 125 -5.72 -43.26 9.68
CA GLN A 125 -4.30 -43.63 9.78
C GLN A 125 -4.06 -44.71 10.84
N ASN A 126 -4.73 -44.61 11.99
CA ASN A 126 -4.70 -45.64 13.04
C ASN A 126 -5.34 -46.96 12.58
N GLN A 127 -6.37 -46.92 11.72
CA GLN A 127 -7.00 -48.12 11.15
C GLN A 127 -6.24 -48.71 9.94
N SER A 128 -5.53 -47.87 9.18
CA SER A 128 -4.83 -48.26 7.94
C SER A 128 -3.34 -48.51 8.11
N GLN A 129 -2.78 -48.39 9.32
CA GLN A 129 -1.55 -49.10 9.65
C GLN A 129 -1.93 -50.56 9.96
N PRO A 130 -1.79 -51.52 9.02
CA PRO A 130 -1.56 -52.87 9.45
C PRO A 130 -0.27 -52.82 10.25
N SER A 131 -0.34 -53.17 11.53
CA SER A 131 0.83 -53.51 12.34
C SER A 131 1.59 -54.60 11.59
N SER A 132 2.53 -54.22 10.73
CA SER A 132 3.48 -55.13 10.08
C SER A 132 4.56 -55.61 11.05
N ASP A 133 4.39 -55.29 12.33
CA ASP A 133 5.08 -55.91 13.45
C ASP A 133 4.00 -56.39 14.44
N ALA A 134 3.25 -57.42 14.02
CA ALA A 134 2.45 -58.22 14.93
C ALA A 134 3.37 -59.11 15.78
N GLY A 135 4.26 -58.47 16.55
CA GLY A 135 4.57 -58.94 17.88
C GLY A 135 3.35 -58.60 18.72
N GLU A 136 2.46 -59.57 18.85
CA GLU A 136 1.27 -59.57 19.70
C GLU A 136 1.58 -58.85 21.02
N SER A 137 1.15 -57.59 21.16
CA SER A 137 1.03 -57.01 22.50
C SER A 137 -0.04 -57.84 23.18
N PRO A 138 0.27 -58.62 24.22
CA PRO A 138 -0.76 -59.34 24.95
C PRO A 138 -1.81 -58.33 25.40
N SER A 139 -3.08 -58.64 25.18
CA SER A 139 -4.17 -57.89 25.80
C SER A 139 -3.90 -57.77 27.31
N SER A 140 -4.44 -56.74 27.96
CA SER A 140 -4.31 -56.59 29.43
C SER A 140 -4.65 -57.89 30.16
N ASP A 141 -5.64 -58.64 29.66
CA ASP A 141 -6.06 -59.95 30.18
C ASP A 141 -4.98 -61.03 30.04
N ALA A 142 -4.19 -61.02 28.96
CA ALA A 142 -3.08 -61.97 28.77
C ALA A 142 -1.85 -61.62 29.61
N VAL A 143 -1.61 -60.32 29.89
CA VAL A 143 -0.57 -59.89 30.85
C VAL A 143 -0.98 -60.22 32.28
N ASP A 144 -2.24 -60.01 32.65
CA ASP A 144 -2.78 -60.34 33.97
C ASP A 144 -2.72 -61.86 34.25
N ALA A 145 -2.99 -62.68 33.23
CA ALA A 145 -2.80 -64.13 33.32
C ALA A 145 -1.34 -64.51 33.59
N LEU A 146 -0.38 -63.88 32.89
CA LEU A 146 1.06 -64.11 33.12
C LEU A 146 1.50 -63.69 34.53
N TYR A 147 0.94 -62.61 35.09
CA TYR A 147 1.17 -62.21 36.47
C TYR A 147 0.65 -63.24 37.49
N SER A 148 -0.53 -63.81 37.23
CA SER A 148 -1.09 -64.85 38.09
C SER A 148 -0.21 -66.12 38.10
N GLU A 149 0.24 -66.58 36.93
CA GLU A 149 1.14 -67.72 36.79
C GLU A 149 2.53 -67.46 37.41
N TYR A 150 3.01 -66.22 37.33
CA TYR A 150 4.24 -65.80 37.99
C TYR A 150 4.15 -65.91 39.51
N HIS A 151 3.05 -65.45 40.11
CA HIS A 151 2.81 -65.56 41.55
C HIS A 151 2.66 -67.02 41.99
N ASP A 152 1.93 -67.84 41.22
CA ASP A 152 1.80 -69.28 41.51
C ASP A 152 3.15 -70.01 41.46
N ALA A 153 4.02 -69.68 40.50
CA ALA A 153 5.37 -70.24 40.41
C ALA A 153 6.26 -69.84 41.60
N LEU A 154 6.11 -68.62 42.13
CA LEU A 154 6.81 -68.17 43.35
C LEU A 154 6.34 -68.96 44.58
N PHE A 155 5.04 -69.20 44.72
CA PHE A 155 4.50 -69.98 45.84
C PHE A 155 4.86 -71.47 45.77
N GLN A 156 5.00 -72.02 44.57
CA GLN A 156 5.43 -73.40 44.35
C GLN A 156 6.96 -73.58 44.46
N GLY A 157 7.73 -72.48 44.61
CA GLY A 157 9.18 -72.52 44.72
C GLY A 157 9.92 -72.81 43.42
N ASP A 158 9.27 -72.65 42.26
CA ASP A 158 9.86 -72.87 40.94
C ASP A 158 10.51 -71.57 40.42
N GLU A 159 11.70 -71.30 40.94
CA GLU A 159 12.47 -70.08 40.64
C GLU A 159 12.79 -69.93 39.14
N ALA A 160 13.04 -71.05 38.46
CA ALA A 160 13.35 -71.05 37.03
C ALA A 160 12.14 -70.58 36.19
N LYS A 161 10.94 -71.09 36.48
CA LYS A 161 9.71 -70.66 35.78
C LYS A 161 9.35 -69.21 36.09
N SER A 162 9.42 -68.80 37.36
CA SER A 162 9.12 -67.42 37.75
C SER A 162 10.05 -66.41 37.06
N SER A 163 11.35 -66.73 36.91
CA SER A 163 12.31 -65.86 36.24
C SER A 163 12.03 -65.69 34.74
N ASN A 164 11.50 -66.72 34.09
CA ASN A 164 11.15 -66.70 32.66
C ASN A 164 9.84 -65.94 32.43
N LEU A 165 8.83 -66.15 33.27
CA LEU A 165 7.57 -65.40 33.24
C LEU A 165 7.80 -63.90 33.48
N LEU A 166 8.68 -63.54 34.42
CA LEU A 166 9.03 -62.14 34.67
C LEU A 166 9.71 -61.47 33.46
N LYS A 167 10.55 -62.21 32.72
CA LYS A 167 11.16 -61.70 31.49
C LYS A 167 10.11 -61.46 30.41
N GLN A 168 9.12 -62.35 30.30
CA GLN A 168 8.00 -62.23 29.35
C GLN A 168 7.09 -61.04 29.69
N ILE A 169 6.71 -60.89 30.96
CA ILE A 169 5.95 -59.74 31.45
C ILE A 169 6.70 -58.44 31.15
N ARG A 170 8.00 -58.38 31.47
CA ARG A 170 8.80 -57.18 31.20
C ARG A 170 8.98 -56.87 29.71
N SER A 171 8.97 -57.88 28.83
CA SER A 171 8.97 -57.64 27.39
C SER A 171 7.61 -57.20 26.87
N ALA A 172 6.52 -57.73 27.43
CA ALA A 172 5.14 -57.39 27.07
C ALA A 172 4.75 -55.98 27.55
N GLU A 173 5.21 -55.58 28.73
CA GLU A 173 4.91 -54.28 29.34
C GLU A 173 5.81 -53.16 28.87
N ARG A 174 6.86 -53.43 28.07
CA ARG A 174 7.63 -52.35 27.47
C ARG A 174 6.70 -51.61 26.51
N PRO A 175 6.27 -50.37 26.82
CA PRO A 175 5.62 -49.58 25.79
C PRO A 175 6.65 -49.44 24.67
N ASN A 176 6.29 -49.87 23.47
CA ASN A 176 6.96 -49.43 22.27
C ASN A 176 6.79 -47.90 22.24
N ALA A 177 7.72 -47.19 22.88
CA ALA A 177 7.76 -45.75 22.83
C ALA A 177 7.81 -45.42 21.34
N PRO A 178 6.86 -44.63 20.80
CA PRO A 178 6.91 -44.24 19.41
C PRO A 178 8.29 -43.62 19.21
N THR A 179 9.08 -44.21 18.31
CA THR A 179 10.39 -43.67 17.96
C THR A 179 10.11 -42.31 17.32
N VAL A 180 10.16 -41.27 18.12
CA VAL A 180 9.95 -39.90 17.67
C VAL A 180 11.06 -39.62 16.66
N ASP A 181 10.70 -39.53 15.39
CA ASP A 181 11.63 -39.15 14.33
C ASP A 181 11.97 -37.67 14.47
N VAL A 182 12.99 -37.41 15.30
CA VAL A 182 13.49 -36.07 15.60
C VAL A 182 13.91 -35.36 14.31
N ALA A 183 14.42 -36.08 13.31
CA ALA A 183 14.85 -35.50 12.04
C ALA A 183 13.63 -35.01 11.21
N GLY A 184 12.59 -35.84 11.10
CA GLY A 184 11.35 -35.46 10.41
C GLY A 184 10.61 -34.29 11.07
N ILE A 185 10.65 -34.18 12.41
CA ILE A 185 10.09 -33.03 13.13
C ILE A 185 10.89 -31.76 12.82
N ILE A 186 12.23 -31.82 12.90
CA ILE A 186 13.10 -30.67 12.59
C ILE A 186 12.89 -30.19 11.15
N GLU A 187 12.71 -31.11 10.21
CA GLU A 187 12.46 -30.74 8.81
C GLU A 187 11.11 -30.04 8.63
N ARG A 188 10.03 -30.57 9.23
CA ARG A 188 8.70 -29.92 9.22
C ARG A 188 8.72 -28.54 9.86
N THR A 189 9.39 -28.39 11.00
CA THR A 189 9.51 -27.09 11.67
C THR A 189 10.32 -26.10 10.82
N LYS A 190 11.36 -26.55 10.12
CA LYS A 190 12.13 -25.70 9.20
C LYS A 190 11.32 -25.28 7.98
N THR A 191 10.47 -26.14 7.44
CA THR A 191 9.60 -25.78 6.32
C THR A 191 8.54 -24.79 6.74
N GLU A 192 7.90 -25.02 7.90
CA GLU A 192 6.90 -24.12 8.46
C GLU A 192 7.47 -22.72 8.76
N MET A 193 8.64 -22.65 9.41
CA MET A 193 9.34 -21.39 9.66
C MET A 193 9.65 -20.60 8.38
N ARG A 194 10.04 -21.29 7.29
CA ARG A 194 10.32 -20.63 5.99
C ARG A 194 9.03 -20.15 5.31
N GLU A 195 7.94 -20.88 5.45
CA GLU A 195 6.64 -20.48 4.92
C GLU A 195 6.10 -19.26 5.66
N GLU A 196 6.22 -19.25 6.98
CA GLU A 196 5.85 -18.10 7.82
C GLU A 196 6.71 -16.86 7.49
N GLU A 197 8.02 -17.02 7.35
CA GLU A 197 8.92 -15.93 6.98
C GLU A 197 8.55 -15.32 5.61
N LYS A 198 8.26 -16.17 4.61
CA LYS A 198 7.80 -15.71 3.29
C LYS A 198 6.47 -14.98 3.36
N GLN A 199 5.52 -15.47 4.17
CA GLN A 199 4.22 -14.81 4.35
C GLN A 199 4.39 -13.46 5.05
N ALA A 200 5.22 -13.40 6.09
CA ALA A 200 5.53 -12.16 6.79
C ALA A 200 6.22 -11.14 5.87
N GLU A 201 7.15 -11.58 5.02
CA GLU A 201 7.81 -10.73 4.04
C GLU A 201 6.82 -10.19 2.99
N ALA A 202 5.93 -11.05 2.46
CA ALA A 202 4.88 -10.65 1.55
C ALA A 202 3.92 -9.62 2.18
N ALA A 203 3.49 -9.84 3.42
CA ALA A 203 2.63 -8.90 4.14
C ALA A 203 3.31 -7.54 4.39
N ARG A 204 4.61 -7.55 4.73
CA ARG A 204 5.42 -6.31 4.86
C ARG A 204 5.55 -5.59 3.53
N TYR A 205 5.74 -6.32 2.43
CA TYR A 205 5.80 -5.77 1.10
C TYR A 205 4.46 -5.12 0.68
N GLU A 206 3.33 -5.79 0.92
CA GLU A 206 2.01 -5.24 0.65
C GLU A 206 1.73 -3.96 1.46
N THR A 207 2.17 -3.94 2.72
CA THR A 207 2.05 -2.75 3.58
C THR A 207 2.85 -1.58 2.99
N ARG A 208 4.11 -1.80 2.59
CA ARG A 208 4.93 -0.80 1.90
C ARG A 208 4.32 -0.35 0.59
N ARG A 209 3.70 -1.25 -0.17
CA ARG A 209 3.00 -0.91 -1.42
C ARG A 209 1.83 0.03 -1.17
N LYS A 210 1.01 -0.23 -0.15
CA LYS A 210 -0.11 0.65 0.22
C LYS A 210 0.37 2.04 0.66
N ASP A 211 1.42 2.07 1.49
CA ASP A 211 2.05 3.32 1.94
C ASP A 211 2.62 4.12 0.75
N ALA A 212 3.30 3.46 -0.19
CA ALA A 212 3.81 4.08 -1.40
C ALA A 212 2.69 4.71 -2.26
N VAL A 213 1.56 4.02 -2.43
CA VAL A 213 0.40 4.55 -3.16
C VAL A 213 -0.18 5.79 -2.45
N GLN A 214 -0.26 5.75 -1.12
CA GLN A 214 -0.77 6.88 -0.34
C GLN A 214 0.16 8.10 -0.46
N LYS A 215 1.48 7.88 -0.34
CA LYS A 215 2.49 8.93 -0.54
C LYS A 215 2.48 9.48 -1.96
N PHE A 216 2.32 8.63 -2.97
CA PHE A 216 2.23 9.05 -4.37
C PHE A 216 1.06 10.00 -4.59
N ARG A 217 -0.11 9.70 -4.01
CA ARG A 217 -1.28 10.59 -4.07
C ARG A 217 -1.06 11.94 -3.39
N GLN A 218 -0.20 12.00 -2.37
CA GLN A 218 0.11 13.24 -1.65
C GLN A 218 1.16 14.08 -2.40
N GLU A 219 2.24 13.46 -2.86
CA GLU A 219 3.38 14.17 -3.49
C GLU A 219 3.16 14.48 -4.98
N TYR A 220 2.28 13.73 -5.64
CA TYR A 220 1.97 13.85 -7.06
C TYR A 220 0.47 14.02 -7.30
N SER A 221 -0.18 14.86 -6.48
CA SER A 221 -1.61 15.15 -6.61
C SER A 221 -1.99 15.60 -8.04
N GLU A 222 -1.15 16.40 -8.69
CA GLU A 222 -1.39 16.88 -10.04
C GLU A 222 -1.41 15.77 -11.10
N LEU A 223 -0.71 14.66 -10.87
CA LEU A 223 -0.74 13.50 -11.76
C LEU A 223 -1.96 12.62 -11.52
N VAL A 224 -2.46 12.61 -10.28
CA VAL A 224 -3.62 11.80 -9.87
C VAL A 224 -4.91 12.42 -10.36
N ASP A 225 -4.98 13.76 -10.38
CA ASP A 225 -6.14 14.49 -10.87
C ASP A 225 -6.32 14.36 -12.39
N ASP A 226 -5.22 14.11 -13.14
CA ASP A 226 -5.20 13.97 -14.59
C ASP A 226 -5.13 12.48 -15.05
N PRO A 227 -6.24 11.90 -15.57
CA PRO A 227 -6.27 10.48 -15.93
C PRO A 227 -5.27 10.08 -17.01
N SER A 228 -4.92 10.99 -17.93
CA SER A 228 -3.93 10.73 -18.98
C SER A 228 -2.51 10.64 -18.44
N LEU A 229 -2.16 11.45 -17.43
CA LEU A 229 -0.84 11.44 -16.81
C LEU A 229 -0.68 10.25 -15.87
N LEU A 230 -1.74 9.92 -15.13
CA LEU A 230 -1.80 8.70 -14.35
C LEU A 230 -1.56 7.46 -15.22
N ALA A 231 -2.18 7.38 -16.41
CA ALA A 231 -1.99 6.25 -17.33
C ALA A 231 -0.52 6.10 -17.80
N VAL A 232 0.19 7.22 -18.01
CA VAL A 232 1.61 7.21 -18.38
C VAL A 232 2.47 6.72 -17.21
N ALA A 233 2.18 7.20 -15.99
CA ALA A 233 2.86 6.75 -14.77
C ALA A 233 2.61 5.25 -14.51
N ASP A 234 1.37 4.79 -14.68
CA ASP A 234 0.98 3.38 -14.51
C ASP A 234 1.68 2.47 -15.52
N ALA A 235 1.72 2.86 -16.80
CA ALA A 235 2.45 2.12 -17.83
C ALA A 235 3.93 1.98 -17.47
N ARG A 236 4.55 3.08 -17.02
CA ARG A 236 5.96 3.06 -16.57
C ARG A 236 6.16 2.19 -15.33
N SER A 237 5.21 2.20 -14.41
CA SER A 237 5.29 1.39 -13.18
C SER A 237 5.25 -0.09 -13.51
N ALA A 238 4.41 -0.52 -14.45
CA ALA A 238 4.32 -1.90 -14.90
C ALA A 238 5.66 -2.40 -15.48
N GLU A 239 6.34 -1.58 -16.28
CA GLU A 239 7.68 -1.89 -16.82
C GLU A 239 8.71 -2.07 -15.70
N LEU A 240 8.73 -1.17 -14.71
CA LEU A 240 9.69 -1.20 -13.61
C LEU A 240 9.44 -2.38 -12.66
N TYR A 241 8.19 -2.71 -12.36
CA TYR A 241 7.83 -3.89 -11.58
C TYR A 241 8.21 -5.19 -12.31
N GLN A 242 8.01 -5.25 -13.64
CA GLN A 242 8.39 -6.42 -14.43
C GLN A 242 9.91 -6.59 -14.50
N ALA A 243 10.66 -5.49 -14.58
CA ALA A 243 12.12 -5.52 -14.60
C ALA A 243 12.72 -5.93 -13.26
N ASN A 244 12.19 -5.41 -12.14
CA ASN A 244 12.72 -5.65 -10.79
C ASN A 244 11.59 -5.81 -9.75
N PRO A 245 11.03 -7.03 -9.59
CA PRO A 245 9.92 -7.28 -8.67
C PRO A 245 10.24 -7.06 -7.18
N THR A 246 11.52 -7.10 -6.80
CA THR A 246 11.99 -6.97 -5.42
C THR A 246 12.36 -5.55 -5.02
N ARG A 247 12.30 -4.59 -5.96
CA ARG A 247 12.61 -3.18 -5.68
C ARG A 247 11.55 -2.58 -4.74
N ASP A 248 11.94 -1.57 -3.97
CA ASP A 248 11.03 -0.93 -3.04
C ASP A 248 9.87 -0.26 -3.80
N PRO A 249 8.60 -0.49 -3.40
CA PRO A 249 7.45 0.07 -4.10
C PRO A 249 7.47 1.60 -4.21
N TRP A 250 8.01 2.29 -3.20
CA TRP A 250 8.10 3.74 -3.20
C TRP A 250 9.05 4.25 -4.27
N ASP A 251 10.26 3.68 -4.36
CA ASP A 251 11.25 4.06 -5.37
C ASP A 251 10.71 3.90 -6.80
N ILE A 252 9.90 2.86 -7.03
CA ILE A 252 9.25 2.66 -8.33
C ILE A 252 8.25 3.78 -8.59
N MET A 253 7.35 4.05 -7.64
CA MET A 253 6.30 5.07 -7.82
C MET A 253 6.88 6.48 -7.97
N GLN A 254 7.96 6.80 -7.25
CA GLN A 254 8.67 8.07 -7.38
C GLN A 254 9.24 8.24 -8.81
N GLU A 255 9.95 7.23 -9.32
CA GLU A 255 10.51 7.26 -10.68
C GLU A 255 9.40 7.42 -11.75
N CYS A 256 8.25 6.77 -11.53
CA CYS A 256 7.08 6.91 -12.41
C CYS A 256 6.48 8.32 -12.39
N GLY A 257 6.37 8.94 -11.21
CA GLY A 257 5.87 10.30 -11.06
C GLY A 257 6.78 11.32 -11.74
N GLU A 258 8.09 11.21 -11.53
CA GLU A 258 9.09 12.05 -12.19
C GLU A 258 9.05 11.87 -13.72
N TYR A 259 8.95 10.63 -14.20
CA TYR A 259 8.82 10.33 -15.62
C TYR A 259 7.57 10.96 -16.24
N ALA A 260 6.42 10.88 -15.56
CA ALA A 260 5.18 11.49 -16.05
C ALA A 260 5.26 13.02 -16.11
N ARG A 261 5.91 13.67 -15.13
CA ARG A 261 6.20 15.12 -15.17
C ARG A 261 7.10 15.48 -16.35
N GLU A 262 8.19 14.74 -16.56
CA GLU A 262 9.06 14.97 -17.71
C GLU A 262 8.35 14.76 -19.05
N TRP A 263 7.49 13.74 -19.12
CA TRP A 263 6.70 13.44 -20.30
C TRP A 263 5.74 14.60 -20.59
N LEU A 264 5.07 15.14 -19.56
CA LEU A 264 4.22 16.32 -19.70
C LEU A 264 5.02 17.52 -20.21
N MET A 265 6.19 17.82 -19.66
CA MET A 265 7.03 18.93 -20.12
C MET A 265 7.43 18.77 -21.58
N LYS A 266 7.87 17.58 -22.00
CA LYS A 266 8.21 17.27 -23.40
C LYS A 266 6.99 17.38 -24.31
N TYR A 267 5.83 16.92 -23.85
CA TYR A 267 4.58 16.98 -24.59
C TYR A 267 4.10 18.42 -24.79
N VAL A 268 4.17 19.24 -23.74
CA VAL A 268 3.87 20.68 -23.78
C VAL A 268 4.86 21.42 -24.66
N ASP A 269 6.16 21.11 -24.62
CA ASP A 269 7.16 21.70 -25.53
C ASP A 269 6.88 21.36 -27.01
N GLN A 270 6.38 20.15 -27.28
CA GLN A 270 6.01 19.71 -28.63
C GLN A 270 4.70 20.35 -29.13
N LEU A 271 3.70 20.51 -28.26
CA LEU A 271 2.39 21.10 -28.60
C LEU A 271 2.36 22.62 -28.55
N GLY A 272 3.11 23.22 -27.63
CA GLY A 272 3.26 24.67 -27.48
C GLY A 272 3.91 25.31 -28.69
N GLY A 273 4.50 24.50 -29.58
CA GLY A 273 5.34 24.94 -30.67
C GLY A 273 6.59 25.61 -30.09
N LYS A 274 7.77 25.26 -30.61
CA LYS A 274 8.92 26.16 -30.44
C LYS A 274 8.42 27.57 -30.75
N THR A 275 8.54 28.50 -29.80
CA THR A 275 8.02 29.85 -30.02
C THR A 275 8.54 30.31 -31.38
N THR A 276 7.71 30.92 -32.22
CA THR A 276 8.14 31.35 -33.57
C THR A 276 9.43 32.18 -33.56
N LYS A 277 9.86 32.71 -32.41
CA LYS A 277 11.17 33.31 -32.18
C LYS A 277 12.32 32.31 -32.12
N ASP A 278 12.17 31.17 -31.46
CA ASP A 278 13.22 30.15 -31.36
C ASP A 278 13.40 29.42 -32.68
N GLU A 279 12.33 29.05 -33.39
CA GLU A 279 12.46 28.49 -34.75
C GLU A 279 13.06 29.51 -35.74
N ARG A 280 12.78 30.81 -35.55
CA ARG A 280 13.34 31.89 -36.37
C ARG A 280 14.79 32.21 -35.99
N ARG A 281 15.19 31.93 -34.75
CA ARG A 281 16.55 32.10 -34.24
C ARG A 281 17.42 30.91 -34.62
N GLU A 282 16.92 29.69 -34.49
CA GLU A 282 17.54 28.47 -35.01
C GLU A 282 17.69 28.56 -36.53
N ARG A 283 16.65 28.93 -37.30
CA ARG A 283 16.80 29.18 -38.75
C ARG A 283 17.81 30.28 -39.11
N LYS A 284 18.04 31.25 -38.20
CA LYS A 284 19.05 32.31 -38.40
C LYS A 284 20.46 31.89 -37.96
N GLN A 285 20.59 30.95 -37.04
CA GLN A 285 21.86 30.38 -36.61
C GLN A 285 22.32 29.25 -37.52
N ASP A 286 21.37 28.46 -38.05
CA ASP A 286 21.56 27.38 -39.02
C ASP A 286 21.63 27.91 -40.46
N MET A 287 21.36 29.21 -40.65
CA MET A 287 21.94 29.96 -41.77
C MET A 287 23.44 30.08 -41.50
N ASP A 288 24.18 29.05 -41.89
CA ASP A 288 25.62 29.09 -42.04
C ASP A 288 26.01 30.41 -42.67
N GLU A 289 27.03 31.04 -42.07
CA GLU A 289 27.67 32.28 -42.47
C GLU A 289 27.52 32.46 -43.98
N VAL A 290 26.56 33.29 -44.40
CA VAL A 290 26.37 33.61 -45.81
C VAL A 290 27.66 34.28 -46.20
N ALA A 291 28.58 33.51 -46.77
CA ALA A 291 29.88 33.98 -47.19
C ALA A 291 29.59 35.25 -47.98
N PRO A 292 30.07 36.43 -47.53
CA PRO A 292 29.74 37.67 -48.19
C PRO A 292 30.19 37.47 -49.63
N ARG A 293 29.21 37.32 -50.52
CA ARG A 293 29.44 37.17 -51.94
C ARG A 293 29.77 38.57 -52.45
N ASN A 294 30.91 39.09 -52.00
CA ASN A 294 31.75 40.02 -52.72
C ASN A 294 32.37 39.30 -53.93
N VAL A 295 31.60 38.47 -54.62
CA VAL A 295 31.81 38.27 -56.03
C VAL A 295 31.32 39.58 -56.61
N ARG A 296 32.26 40.45 -56.97
CA ARG A 296 32.00 41.52 -57.94
C ARG A 296 31.17 40.86 -59.04
N SER A 297 29.88 41.17 -59.10
CA SER A 297 29.10 40.90 -60.27
C SER A 297 29.83 41.62 -61.39
N ASN A 298 30.59 40.88 -62.20
CA ASN A 298 31.02 41.37 -63.50
C ASN A 298 29.73 41.37 -64.32
N ILE A 299 28.90 42.40 -64.10
CA ILE A 299 27.99 42.91 -65.10
C ILE A 299 28.88 43.10 -66.31
N GLY A 300 28.59 42.33 -67.37
CA GLY A 300 29.39 42.35 -68.60
C GLY A 300 29.67 43.79 -68.99
N GLU A 301 30.89 44.02 -69.50
CA GLU A 301 31.43 45.32 -69.89
C GLU A 301 30.33 46.34 -70.16
N ASP A 302 30.13 47.24 -69.20
CA ASP A 302 29.31 48.42 -69.42
C ASP A 302 29.89 49.08 -70.67
N GLN A 303 29.12 49.10 -71.76
CA GLN A 303 29.49 49.87 -72.93
C GLN A 303 29.60 51.31 -72.44
N THR A 304 30.84 51.79 -72.28
CA THR A 304 31.11 53.17 -71.93
C THR A 304 30.39 54.02 -72.97
N MET A 305 29.36 54.76 -72.54
CA MET A 305 28.75 55.75 -73.41
C MET A 305 29.87 56.65 -73.90
N PRO A 306 29.98 56.91 -75.22
CA PRO A 306 31.06 57.72 -75.74
C PRO A 306 31.01 59.09 -75.05
N THR A 307 32.14 59.49 -74.50
CA THR A 307 32.26 60.77 -73.80
C THR A 307 32.03 61.88 -74.83
N ALA A 308 31.60 63.08 -74.40
CA ALA A 308 31.41 64.19 -75.34
C ALA A 308 32.65 64.48 -76.22
N SER A 309 33.85 64.20 -75.71
CA SER A 309 35.10 64.24 -76.47
C SER A 309 35.19 63.20 -77.58
N ASP A 310 34.69 61.99 -77.37
CA ASP A 310 34.72 60.88 -78.32
C ASP A 310 33.73 61.14 -79.47
N ILE A 311 32.54 61.67 -79.15
CA ILE A 311 31.54 62.11 -80.14
C ILE A 311 32.09 63.27 -80.97
N ILE A 312 32.81 64.22 -80.38
CA ILE A 312 33.44 65.33 -81.11
C ILE A 312 34.57 64.82 -82.02
N ALA A 313 35.36 63.86 -81.57
CA ALA A 313 36.42 63.25 -82.37
C ALA A 313 35.83 62.47 -83.57
N GLU A 314 34.73 61.76 -83.37
CA GLU A 314 33.98 61.07 -84.43
C GLU A 314 33.37 62.06 -85.43
N MET A 315 32.73 63.14 -84.96
CA MET A 315 32.23 64.20 -85.85
C MET A 315 33.33 64.91 -86.65
N ARG A 316 34.54 65.06 -86.09
CA ARG A 316 35.69 65.62 -86.82
C ARG A 316 36.22 64.65 -87.89
N LYS A 317 36.22 63.36 -87.57
CA LYS A 317 36.58 62.27 -88.49
C LYS A 317 35.66 62.24 -89.71
N ASP A 318 34.36 62.29 -89.49
CA ASP A 318 33.36 62.27 -90.57
C ASP A 318 33.44 63.51 -91.47
N ARG A 319 33.91 64.64 -90.93
CA ARG A 319 34.10 65.88 -91.68
C ARG A 319 35.46 65.96 -92.40
N GLY A 320 36.30 64.93 -92.28
CA GLY A 320 37.63 64.89 -92.91
C GLY A 320 38.60 65.95 -92.36
N GLN A 321 38.35 66.46 -91.15
CA GLN A 321 39.15 67.51 -90.54
C GLN A 321 40.13 66.88 -89.53
N TYR A 322 41.28 66.45 -90.02
CA TYR A 322 42.42 66.07 -89.19
C TYR A 322 43.53 67.10 -89.36
N SER A 323 43.98 67.66 -88.24
CA SER A 323 45.25 68.38 -88.12
C SER A 323 46.06 67.74 -87.00
#